data_AF-A0A1S8AY68-F1
#
_entry.id   AF-A0A1S8AY68-F1
#
_cell.length_a   1.000
_cell.length_b   1.000
_cell.length_c   1.000
_cell.angle_alpha   90.00
_cell.angle_beta   90.00
_cell.angle_gamma   90.00
#
_symmetry.space_group_name_H-M   'P 1'
#
loop_
_entity.id
_entity.type
_entity.pdbx_description
1 polymer ?
#
loop_
_entity_poly.entity_id
_entity_poly.type
_entity_poly.pdbx_seq_one_letter_code
_entity_poly.pdbx_strand_id
1 'polypeptide(L)' 'MLDDAAELVLELGVDRLIERTDDRSRTQQACLFLGVVAALVAVALAAVSGLLYGVAAGVIAVALLLYGA' A
#
# COMPACT_ATOMS: atom_id res chain seq x y z
N MET A 1 16.60 1.02 -11.73
CA MET A 1 15.89 -0.22 -12.13
C MET A 1 14.88 -0.68 -11.09
N LEU A 2 15.23 -0.85 -9.81
CA LEU A 2 14.23 -1.06 -8.73
C LEU A 2 13.47 0.24 -8.39
N ASP A 3 14.16 1.38 -8.52
CA ASP A 3 13.64 2.73 -8.29
C ASP A 3 12.53 3.08 -9.30
N ASP A 4 12.79 2.90 -10.59
CA ASP A 4 11.84 3.17 -11.67
C ASP A 4 10.56 2.32 -11.57
N ALA A 5 10.68 1.06 -11.15
CA ALA A 5 9.53 0.17 -11.01
C ALA A 5 8.67 0.53 -9.78
N ALA A 6 9.32 0.96 -8.69
CA ALA A 6 8.63 1.46 -7.51
C ALA A 6 7.91 2.78 -7.81
N GLU A 7 8.56 3.68 -8.56
CA GLU A 7 8.01 4.95 -9.02
C GLU A 7 6.78 4.72 -9.91
N LEU A 8 6.86 3.80 -10.88
CA LEU A 8 5.75 3.51 -11.80
C LEU A 8 4.54 2.88 -11.10
N VAL A 9 4.77 2.05 -10.07
CA VAL A 9 3.69 1.48 -9.24
C VAL A 9 3.08 2.53 -8.34
N LEU A 10 3.88 3.46 -7.81
CA LEU A 10 3.39 4.60 -7.03
C LEU A 10 2.57 5.55 -7.90
N GLU A 11 3.06 5.92 -9.07
CA GLU A 11 2.37 6.82 -10.01
C GLU A 11 1.04 6.21 -10.48
N LEU A 12 1.06 4.96 -10.97
CA LEU A 12 -0.15 4.26 -11.41
C LEU A 12 -1.13 3.99 -10.26
N GLY A 13 -0.60 3.68 -9.06
CA GLY A 13 -1.39 3.47 -7.86
C GLY A 13 -2.07 4.74 -7.37
N VAL A 14 -1.34 5.87 -7.40
CA VAL A 14 -1.81 7.19 -6.95
C VAL A 14 -2.81 7.77 -7.95
N ASP A 15 -2.56 7.69 -9.26
CA ASP A 15 -3.52 8.17 -10.27
C ASP A 15 -4.86 7.42 -10.16
N ARG A 16 -4.81 6.09 -10.03
CA ARG A 16 -6.00 5.27 -9.81
C ARG A 16 -6.66 5.53 -8.46
N LEU A 17 -5.90 5.98 -7.46
CA LEU A 17 -6.43 6.41 -6.17
C LEU A 17 -7.19 7.73 -6.30
N ILE A 18 -6.63 8.69 -7.03
CA ILE A 18 -7.16 10.05 -7.18
C ILE A 18 -8.42 10.04 -8.06
N GLU A 19 -8.41 9.32 -9.18
CA GLU A 19 -9.51 9.30 -10.15
C GLU A 19 -10.79 8.64 -9.62
N ARG A 20 -10.70 7.82 -8.56
CA ARG A 20 -11.85 7.10 -7.96
C ARG A 20 -12.47 7.76 -6.72
N THR A 21 -12.03 8.97 -6.36
CA THR A 21 -12.35 9.56 -5.06
C THR A 21 -13.83 9.94 -4.88
N ASP A 22 -14.59 10.15 -5.96
CA ASP A 22 -15.98 10.66 -5.87
C ASP A 22 -17.02 9.66 -5.32
N ASP A 23 -16.78 8.33 -5.43
CA ASP A 23 -17.76 7.30 -5.06
C ASP A 23 -17.33 6.38 -3.90
N ARG A 24 -16.16 6.61 -3.27
CA ARG A 24 -15.64 5.69 -2.24
C ARG A 24 -16.43 5.77 -0.93
N SER A 25 -16.81 4.61 -0.43
CA SER A 25 -17.36 4.48 0.94
C SER A 25 -16.30 4.80 2.00
N ARG A 26 -16.73 5.27 3.18
CA ARG A 26 -15.83 5.51 4.33
C ARG A 26 -14.96 4.30 4.68
N THR A 27 -15.50 3.09 4.50
CA THR A 27 -14.76 1.84 4.76
C THR A 27 -13.64 1.61 3.76
N GLN A 28 -13.85 1.91 2.47
CA GLN A 28 -12.79 1.83 1.45
C GLN A 28 -11.69 2.84 1.71
N GLN A 29 -12.04 4.07 2.10
CA GLN A 29 -11.06 5.10 2.44
C GLN A 29 -10.23 4.70 3.68
N ALA A 30 -10.87 4.11 4.70
CA ALA A 30 -10.18 3.58 5.87
C ALA A 30 -9.23 2.43 5.51
N CYS A 31 -9.64 1.53 4.61
CA CYS A 31 -8.80 0.44 4.13
C CYS A 31 -7.59 0.95 3.33
N LEU A 32 -7.75 1.97 2.49
CA LEU A 32 -6.62 2.62 1.81
C LEU A 32 -5.62 3.22 2.81
N PHE A 33 -6.12 3.99 3.77
CA PHE A 33 -5.28 4.59 4.80
C PHE A 33 -4.52 3.53 5.60
N LEU A 34 -5.23 2.50 6.09
CA LEU A 34 -4.62 1.39 6.81
C LEU A 34 -3.65 0.59 5.94
N GLY A 35 -3.93 0.45 4.64
CA GLY A 35 -3.04 -0.20 3.68
C GLY A 35 -1.71 0.54 3.52
N VAL A 36 -1.74 1.87 3.41
CA VAL A 36 -0.53 2.71 3.38
C VAL A 36 0.25 2.60 4.69
N VAL A 37 -0.43 2.70 5.84
CA VAL A 37 0.22 2.54 7.15
C VAL A 37 0.87 1.16 7.29
N ALA A 38 0.16 0.10 6.90
CA ALA A 38 0.68 -1.26 6.93
C ALA A 38 1.88 -1.44 5.98
N ALA A 39 1.90 -0.78 4.82
CA ALA A 39 3.04 -0.81 3.91
C ALA A 39 4.29 -0.17 4.54
N LEU A 40 4.13 0.97 5.21
CA LEU A 40 5.23 1.61 5.95
C LEU A 40 5.75 0.72 7.08
N VAL A 41 4.85 0.08 7.82
CA VAL A 41 5.22 -0.90 8.87
C VAL A 41 5.96 -2.10 8.27
N ALA A 42 5.53 -2.59 7.11
CA ALA A 42 6.19 -3.69 6.39
C ALA A 42 7.63 -3.33 6.01
N VAL A 43 7.87 -2.11 5.51
CA VAL A 43 9.21 -1.61 5.20
C VAL A 43 10.06 -1.51 6.47
N ALA A 44 9.50 -0.96 7.55
CA ALA A 44 10.20 -0.87 8.84
C ALA A 44 10.58 -2.26 9.39
N LEU A 45 9.67 -3.24 9.31
CA LEU A 45 9.92 -4.61 9.73
C LEU A 45 10.97 -5.30 8.86
N ALA A 46 10.95 -5.08 7.54
CA ALA A 46 11.98 -5.59 6.65
C ALA A 46 13.38 -5.07 7.05
N ALA A 47 13.47 -3.79 7.41
CA ALA A 47 14.72 -3.14 7.78
C ALA A 47 15.24 -3.55 9.17
N VAL A 48 14.35 -3.70 10.15
CA VAL A 48 14.74 -3.92 11.57
C VAL A 48 14.74 -5.39 11.97
N SER A 49 13.78 -6.17 11.47
CA SER A 49 13.54 -7.56 11.89
C SER A 49 13.88 -8.58 10.79
N GLY A 50 14.16 -8.11 9.58
CA GLY A 50 14.53 -8.93 8.44
C GLY A 50 13.39 -9.11 7.44
N LEU A 51 13.77 -9.47 6.21
CA LEU A 51 12.90 -9.42 5.03
C LEU A 51 11.59 -10.20 5.19
N LEU A 52 11.62 -11.37 5.84
CA LEU A 52 10.45 -12.24 6.01
C LEU A 52 9.33 -11.58 6.83
N TYR A 53 9.68 -10.84 7.87
CA TYR A 53 8.69 -10.11 8.69
C TYR A 53 8.07 -8.95 7.92
N GLY A 54 8.89 -8.26 7.11
CA GLY A 54 8.41 -7.23 6.21
C GLY A 54 7.47 -7.79 5.13
N VAL A 55 7.79 -8.93 4.52
CA VAL A 55 6.92 -9.59 3.54
C VAL A 55 5.58 -9.99 4.15
N ALA A 56 5.58 -10.55 5.36
CA ALA A 56 4.33 -10.93 6.04
C ALA A 56 3.40 -9.72 6.27
N ALA A 57 3.93 -8.59 6.75
CA ALA A 57 3.18 -7.35 6.89
C ALA A 57 2.80 -6.72 5.53
N GLY A 58 3.66 -6.89 4.52
CA GLY A 58 3.43 -6.40 3.15
C GLY A 58 2.23 -7.06 2.49
N VAL A 59 1.99 -8.35 2.73
CA VAL A 59 0.77 -9.05 2.23
C VAL A 59 -0.50 -8.40 2.78
N ILE A 60 -0.50 -8.03 4.07
CA ILE A 60 -1.65 -7.36 4.71
C ILE A 60 -1.85 -5.97 4.09
N ALA A 61 -0.76 -5.24 3.88
CA ALA A 61 -0.81 -3.93 3.23
C ALA A 61 -1.41 -4.00 1.82
N VAL A 62 -0.96 -4.95 1.01
CA VAL A 62 -1.49 -5.17 -0.35
C VAL A 62 -2.97 -5.52 -0.32
N ALA A 63 -3.40 -6.40 0.58
CA ALA A 63 -4.81 -6.78 0.71
C ALA A 63 -5.71 -5.58 1.06
N LEU A 64 -5.27 -4.73 1.99
CA LEU A 64 -6.00 -3.53 2.40
C LEU A 64 -6.07 -2.49 1.27
N LEU A 65 -4.97 -2.30 0.53
CA LEU A 65 -4.93 -1.41 -0.62
C LEU A 65 -5.86 -1.90 -1.73
N LEU A 66 -5.86 -3.20 -2.04
CA LEU A 66 -6.74 -3.78 -3.06
C LEU A 66 -8.23 -3.68 -2.69
N TYR A 67 -8.57 -3.83 -1.41
CA TYR A 67 -9.96 -3.69 -0.95
C TYR A 67 -10.43 -2.24 -1.01
N GLY A 68 -9.54 -1.29 -0.70
CA GLY A 68 -9.85 0.13 -0.72
C GLY A 68 -9.78 0.78 -2.11
N ALA A 69 -9.06 0.18 -3.06
CA ALA A 69 -8.84 0.69 -4.42
C ALA A 69 -10.10 0.63 -5.28
#